data_AF-A0A4P5T9J9-F1
#
_entry.id   AF-A0A4P5T9J9-F1
#
_cell.length_a   1.000
_cell.length_b   1.000
_cell.length_c   1.000
_cell.angle_alpha   90.00
_cell.angle_beta   90.00
_cell.angle_gamma   90.00
#
_symmetry.space_group_name_H-M   'P 1'
#
loop_
_entity.id
_entity.type
_entity.pdbx_description
1 polymer ?
#
loop_
_entity_poly.entity_id
_entity_poly.type
_entity_poly.pdbx_seq_one_letter_code
_entity_poly.pdbx_strand_id
1 'polypeptide(L)' 'MTNTATEDSDIDILIVTENENDHLTGKIWSLTKRVNSRIEPYLIDKDRFINNKDSLLIDLVKRTGIEIT' A
#
# COMPACT_ATOMS: atom_id res chain seq x y z
N MET A 1 3.51 -3.94 -19.50
CA MET A 1 3.89 -4.58 -18.21
C MET A 1 3.62 -6.07 -18.36
N THR A 2 4.62 -6.90 -18.11
CA THR A 2 4.48 -8.36 -18.16
C THR A 2 3.99 -8.84 -16.79
N ASN A 3 2.87 -9.55 -16.74
CA ASN A 3 2.32 -10.19 -15.53
C ASN A 3 3.24 -11.34 -15.06
N THR A 4 4.37 -10.98 -14.46
CA THR A 4 5.43 -11.91 -14.01
C THR A 4 5.37 -12.18 -12.51
N ALA A 5 4.18 -12.07 -11.89
CA ALA A 5 4.03 -12.44 -10.49
C ALA A 5 4.40 -13.93 -10.33
N THR A 6 5.30 -14.22 -9.40
CA THR A 6 5.75 -15.57 -9.06
C THR A 6 5.40 -15.88 -7.61
N GLU A 7 5.52 -17.13 -7.19
CA GLU A 7 5.26 -17.52 -5.78
C GLU A 7 6.21 -16.86 -4.78
N ASP A 8 7.37 -16.37 -5.25
CA ASP A 8 8.36 -15.66 -4.43
C ASP A 8 8.21 -14.14 -4.48
N SER A 9 7.21 -13.61 -5.19
CA SER A 9 6.98 -12.18 -5.27
C SER A 9 6.40 -11.63 -3.96
N ASP A 10 6.87 -10.45 -3.57
CA ASP A 10 6.28 -9.67 -2.48
C ASP A 10 4.93 -9.07 -2.89
N ILE A 11 4.13 -8.67 -1.90
CA ILE A 11 2.82 -8.07 -2.08
C ILE A 11 2.83 -6.67 -1.47
N ASP A 12 2.83 -5.67 -2.34
CA ASP A 12 2.68 -4.27 -1.94
C ASP A 12 1.20 -3.93 -1.74
N ILE A 13 0.86 -3.36 -0.58
CA ILE A 13 -0.50 -2.94 -0.26
C ILE A 13 -0.51 -1.46 0.10
N LEU A 14 -1.14 -0.65 -0.74
CA LEU A 14 -1.46 0.74 -0.40
C LEU A 14 -2.75 0.78 0.42
N ILE A 15 -2.69 1.31 1.64
CA ILE A 15 -3.83 1.49 2.53
C ILE A 15 -4.12 2.98 2.64
N VAL A 16 -5.28 3.38 2.12
CA VAL A 16 -5.76 4.76 2.19
C VAL A 16 -6.68 4.90 3.40
N THR A 17 -6.39 5.84 4.29
CA THR A 17 -7.13 6.05 5.55
C THR A 17 -7.42 7.53 5.79
N GLU A 18 -8.45 7.86 6.57
CA GLU A 18 -8.74 9.24 6.96
C GLU A 18 -7.71 9.80 7.96
N ASN A 19 -7.05 8.93 8.73
CA ASN A 19 -6.08 9.31 9.75
C ASN A 19 -4.79 8.51 9.59
N GLU A 20 -3.69 9.20 9.31
CA GLU A 20 -2.32 8.66 9.42
C GLU A 20 -1.83 8.86 10.87
N ASN A 21 -1.35 7.78 11.50
CA ASN A 21 -0.78 7.84 12.84
C ASN A 21 0.31 6.76 12.95
N ASP A 22 1.49 7.13 13.44
CA ASP A 22 2.64 6.23 13.64
C ASP A 22 2.27 4.93 14.38
N HIS A 23 1.36 5.02 15.36
CA HIS A 23 0.87 3.85 16.09
C HIS A 23 0.07 2.90 15.20
N LEU A 24 -0.79 3.43 14.33
CA LEU A 24 -1.56 2.64 13.37
C LEU A 24 -0.64 2.00 12.34
N THR A 25 0.32 2.76 11.81
CA THR A 25 1.34 2.27 10.89
C THR A 25 2.11 1.12 11.51
N GLY A 26 2.62 1.27 12.73
CA GLY A 26 3.34 0.21 13.44
C GLY A 26 2.48 -1.03 13.70
N LYS A 27 1.20 -0.85 14.05
CA LYS A 27 0.26 -1.95 14.26
C LYS A 27 0.00 -2.73 12.96
N ILE A 28 -0.18 -2.04 11.84
CA ILE A 28 -0.42 -2.68 10.54
C ILE A 28 0.81 -3.47 10.11
N TRP A 29 2.01 -2.89 10.22
CA TRP A 29 3.26 -3.60 9.99
C TRP A 29 3.41 -4.85 10.87
N SER A 30 3.03 -4.77 12.14
CA SER A 30 3.06 -5.93 13.03
C SER A 30 2.06 -7.01 12.61
N LEU A 31 0.89 -6.63 12.08
CA LEU A 31 -0.13 -7.57 11.62
C LEU A 31 0.27 -8.25 10.32
N THR A 32 0.78 -7.51 9.32
CA THR A 32 1.22 -8.08 8.04
C THR A 32 2.34 -9.09 8.27
N LYS A 33 3.35 -8.74 9.07
CA LYS A 33 4.45 -9.66 9.44
C LYS A 33 3.98 -10.95 10.11
N ARG A 34 2.88 -10.91 10.87
CA ARG A 34 2.31 -12.12 11.51
C ARG A 34 1.60 -13.04 10.53
N VAL A 35 1.05 -12.49 9.45
CA VAL A 35 0.36 -13.26 8.41
C VAL A 35 1.38 -13.80 7.40
N ASN A 36 2.17 -12.90 6.81
CA ASN A 36 3.24 -13.23 5.88
C ASN A 36 4.20 -12.04 5.78
N SER A 37 5.49 -12.28 6.00
CA SER A 37 6.52 -11.21 5.96
C SER A 37 6.70 -10.57 4.58
N ARG A 38 6.20 -11.21 3.51
CA ARG A 38 6.23 -10.69 2.14
C ARG A 38 5.16 -9.63 1.86
N ILE A 39 4.27 -9.36 2.81
CA ILE A 39 3.25 -8.32 2.67
C ILE A 39 3.82 -6.99 3.19
N GLU A 40 3.96 -6.03 2.28
CA GLU A 40 4.51 -4.69 2.56
C GLU A 40 3.40 -3.63 2.53
N PRO A 41 2.94 -3.15 3.70
CA PRO A 41 1.93 -2.12 3.76
C PRO A 41 2.54 -0.71 3.64
N TYR A 42 1.94 0.12 2.79
CA TYR A 42 2.18 1.56 2.74
C TYR A 42 0.90 2.29 3.13
N LEU A 43 0.94 3.07 4.21
CA LEU A 43 -0.18 3.89 4.65
C LEU A 43 -0.10 5.29 4.06
N ILE A 44 -1.26 5.82 3.70
CA ILE A 44 -1.38 7.21 3.29
C ILE A 44 -2.72 7.77 3.74
N ASP A 45 -2.72 9.04 4.14
CA ASP A 45 -3.97 9.75 4.33
C ASP A 45 -4.71 9.96 2.99
N LYS A 46 -6.03 9.98 3.08
CA LYS A 46 -6.91 10.11 1.93
C LYS A 46 -6.73 11.41 1.18
N ASP A 47 -6.50 12.51 1.88
CA ASP A 47 -6.33 13.81 1.25
C ASP A 47 -5.06 13.87 0.42
N ARG A 48 -3.94 13.31 0.91
CA ARG A 48 -2.71 13.16 0.12
C ARG A 48 -2.90 12.16 -1.00
N PHE A 49 -3.59 11.05 -0.79
CA PHE A 49 -3.87 10.12 -1.88
C PHE A 49 -4.63 10.82 -3.03
N ILE A 50 -5.63 11.65 -2.73
CA ILE A 50 -6.46 12.32 -3.75
C ILE A 50 -5.71 13.50 -4.38
N ASN A 51 -5.14 14.38 -3.56
CA ASN A 51 -4.70 15.70 -3.98
C ASN A 51 -3.20 15.78 -4.31
N ASN A 52 -2.38 14.83 -3.88
CA ASN A 52 -0.95 14.85 -4.15
C ASN A 52 -0.66 14.36 -5.57
N LYS A 53 -0.15 15.26 -6.42
CA LYS A 53 0.18 15.01 -7.83
C LYS A 53 1.66 14.72 -8.08
N ASP A 54 2.49 14.79 -7.05
CA ASP A 54 3.95 14.68 -7.19
C ASP A 54 4.49 13.31 -6.76
N SER A 55 3.62 12.42 -6.27
CA SER A 55 4.01 11.07 -5.87
C SER A 55 3.89 10.08 -7.03
N LEU A 56 5.04 9.73 -7.62
CA LEU A 56 5.13 8.71 -8.67
C LEU A 56 4.53 7.37 -8.24
N LEU A 57 4.65 7.00 -6.95
CA LEU A 57 4.09 5.77 -6.39
C LEU A 57 2.56 5.82 -6.39
N ILE A 58 1.96 6.91 -5.88
CA ILE A 58 0.50 7.07 -5.86
C ILE A 58 -0.04 7.05 -7.29
N ASP A 59 0.61 7.76 -8.20
CA ASP A 59 0.19 7.78 -9.59
C ASP A 59 0.32 6.41 -10.27
N LEU A 60 1.36 5.63 -9.93
CA LEU A 60 1.49 4.26 -10.40
C LEU A 60 0.34 3.40 -9.87
N VAL A 61 0.06 3.42 -8.57
CA VAL A 61 -1.03 2.64 -7.96
C VAL A 61 -2.39 3.04 -8.54
N LYS A 62 -2.65 4.32 -8.76
CA LYS A 62 -3.88 4.78 -9.42
C LYS A 62 -4.02 4.28 -10.86
N ARG A 63 -2.90 4.07 -11.57
CA ARG A 63 -2.89 3.62 -12.97
C ARG A 63 -2.92 2.11 -13.13
N THR A 64 -2.29 1.37 -12.22
CA THR A 64 -2.02 -0.08 -12.39
C THR A 64 -2.48 -0.93 -11.22
N GLY A 65 -2.88 -0.32 -10.10
CA GLY A 65 -3.31 -1.03 -8.91
C GLY A 65 -4.65 -1.72 -9.10
N ILE A 66 -4.91 -2.69 -8.22
CA ILE A 66 -6.19 -3.39 -8.13
C ILE A 66 -6.91 -2.83 -6.90
N GLU A 67 -8.05 -2.16 -7.12
CA GLU A 67 -8.89 -1.67 -6.05
C GLU A 67 -9.62 -2.86 -5.37
N ILE A 68 -9.65 -2.85 -4.04
CA ILE A 68 -10.41 -3.80 -3.22
C ILE A 68 -11.49 -3.00 -2.48
N THR A 69 -12.76 -3.38 -2.64
CA THR A 69 -13.95 -2.72 -2.06
C THR A 69 -14.64 -3.58 -1.01
#